data_AF-A0A2A4T577-F1
#
_entry.id   AF-A0A2A4T577-F1
#
_cell.length_a   1.000
_cell.length_b   1.000
_cell.length_c   1.000
_cell.angle_alpha   90.00
_cell.angle_beta   90.00
_cell.angle_gamma   90.00
#
_symmetry.space_group_name_H-M   'P 1'
#
loop_
_entity.id
_entity.type
_entity.pdbx_description
1 polymer ?
#
loop_
_entity_poly.entity_id
_entity_poly.type
_entity_poly.pdbx_seq_one_letter_code
_entity_poly.pdbx_strand_id
1 'polypeptide(L)'
;MKIIKLKESELKQLIRESLLKEETDQEKELALIHFLNDEQDIEAGLANTVKSKYSLYGLDTYDVRDEETTEWLIGTEDEVDDAFEKYMSEMIDEHGFVGWRRGFVEQYIKSDWFVDFLRESTESYVYDIENESAGSDEYKNRQEEEMSDWDVDDPEELIEKMIEDAGDPIDHYKMNFGEEEFSEVVKRYDLYDEDAIIQGVKESDGRGTISQYDGVEHEYNFNGEWYYIYRTG
;
A
#
# COMPACT_ATOMS: atom_id res chain seq x y z
N MET A 1 -25.34 32.45 14.64
CA MET A 1 -24.75 31.73 15.79
C MET A 1 -25.80 30.75 16.32
N LYS A 2 -25.77 29.49 15.88
CA LYS A 2 -26.70 28.44 16.36
C LYS A 2 -26.10 27.84 17.64
N ILE A 3 -26.76 28.05 18.78
CA ILE A 3 -26.42 27.36 20.02
C ILE A 3 -27.01 25.96 19.93
N ILE A 4 -26.18 24.94 19.75
CA ILE A 4 -26.59 23.54 19.81
C ILE A 4 -26.83 23.21 21.29
N LYS A 5 -28.08 22.92 21.66
CA LYS A 5 -28.41 22.41 23.00
C LYS A 5 -28.17 20.90 23.01
N LEU A 6 -27.02 20.49 23.51
CA LEU A 6 -26.74 19.08 23.81
C LEU A 6 -27.59 18.62 25.00
N LYS A 7 -28.03 17.37 24.98
CA LYS A 7 -28.69 16.74 26.13
C LYS A 7 -27.65 16.46 27.22
N GLU A 8 -28.07 16.44 28.48
CA GLU A 8 -27.18 16.21 29.62
C GLU A 8 -26.38 14.90 29.52
N SER A 9 -26.96 13.87 28.90
CA SER A 9 -26.31 12.59 28.64
C SER A 9 -25.15 12.70 27.64
N GLU A 10 -25.33 13.48 26.57
CA GLU A 10 -24.31 13.71 25.53
C GLU A 10 -23.15 14.53 26.09
N LEU A 11 -23.45 15.51 26.95
CA LEU A 11 -22.42 16.31 27.63
C LEU A 11 -21.56 15.49 28.59
N LYS A 12 -22.17 14.58 29.36
CA LYS A 12 -21.44 13.69 30.28
C LYS A 12 -20.52 12.71 29.54
N GLN A 13 -20.99 12.20 28.41
CA GLN A 13 -20.20 11.33 27.55
C GLN A 13 -18.96 12.08 27.01
N LEU A 14 -19.16 13.28 26.43
CA LEU A 14 -18.06 14.10 25.91
C LEU A 14 -17.03 14.49 26.98
N ILE A 15 -17.47 14.84 28.20
CA ILE A 15 -16.57 15.16 29.30
C ILE A 15 -15.74 13.92 29.69
N ARG A 16 -16.36 12.74 29.74
CA ARG A 16 -15.66 11.50 30.06
C ARG A 16 -14.63 11.15 28.99
N GLU A 17 -15.00 11.25 27.72
CA GLU A 17 -14.10 11.02 26.58
C GLU A 17 -12.91 12.00 26.60
N SER A 18 -13.15 13.27 26.93
CA SER A 18 -12.09 14.28 27.06
C SER A 18 -11.12 14.00 28.21
N LEU A 19 -11.63 13.57 29.37
CA LEU A 19 -10.78 13.25 30.53
C LEU A 19 -9.94 12.00 30.29
N LEU A 20 -10.54 10.96 29.70
CA LEU A 20 -9.82 9.75 29.30
C LEU A 20 -8.70 10.08 28.32
N LYS A 21 -8.98 10.95 27.33
CA LYS A 21 -7.97 11.38 26.38
C LYS A 21 -6.81 12.13 27.04
N GLU A 22 -7.08 13.04 27.97
CA GLU A 22 -6.01 13.74 28.71
C GLU A 22 -5.14 12.78 29.53
N GLU A 23 -5.74 11.74 30.12
CA GLU A 23 -5.02 10.69 30.87
C GLU A 23 -4.14 9.86 29.94
N THR A 24 -4.68 9.37 28.82
CA THR A 24 -3.92 8.59 27.82
C THR A 24 -2.79 9.40 27.19
N ASP A 25 -3.03 10.69 26.89
CA ASP A 25 -2.00 11.59 26.36
C ASP A 25 -0.82 11.71 27.33
N GLN A 26 -1.08 11.83 28.64
CA GLN A 26 -0.04 11.88 29.67
C GLN A 26 0.69 10.53 29.81
N GLU A 27 -0.02 9.41 29.70
CA GLU A 27 0.60 8.08 29.77
C GLU A 27 1.57 7.84 28.61
N LYS A 28 1.21 8.24 27.38
CA LYS A 28 2.10 8.17 26.22
C LYS A 28 3.34 9.04 26.42
N GLU A 29 3.19 10.28 26.86
CA GLU A 29 4.33 11.17 27.12
C GLU A 29 5.29 10.57 28.15
N LEU A 30 4.76 10.00 29.23
CA LEU A 30 5.57 9.33 30.26
C LEU A 30 6.23 8.06 29.72
N ALA A 31 5.51 7.24 28.94
CA ALA A 31 6.07 6.04 28.30
C ALA A 31 7.25 6.39 27.40
N LEU A 32 7.11 7.44 26.56
CA LEU A 32 8.20 7.93 25.72
C LEU A 32 9.40 8.39 26.55
N ILE A 33 9.19 9.22 27.56
CA ILE A 33 10.28 9.70 28.45
C ILE A 33 11.02 8.52 29.10
N HIS A 34 10.27 7.52 29.56
CA HIS A 34 10.84 6.33 30.18
C HIS A 34 11.66 5.51 29.18
N PHE A 35 11.11 5.24 28.00
CA PHE A 35 11.83 4.57 26.91
C PHE A 35 13.14 5.30 26.54
N LEU A 36 13.11 6.62 26.37
CA LEU A 36 14.28 7.41 25.99
C LEU A 36 15.39 7.35 27.04
N ASN A 37 15.03 7.43 28.31
CA ASN A 37 15.99 7.35 29.42
C ASN A 37 16.54 5.93 29.62
N ASP A 38 15.69 4.90 29.46
CA ASP A 38 16.03 3.53 29.79
C ASP A 38 16.75 2.80 28.64
N GLU A 39 16.37 3.08 27.39
CA GLU A 39 16.82 2.31 26.21
C GLU A 39 17.66 3.13 25.22
N GLN A 40 17.45 4.44 25.14
CA GLN A 40 18.17 5.30 24.18
C GLN A 40 19.32 6.10 24.82
N ASP A 41 19.50 6.02 26.14
CA ASP A 41 20.45 6.84 26.91
C ASP A 41 20.26 8.37 26.66
N ILE A 42 19.04 8.80 26.32
CA ILE A 42 18.67 10.21 26.11
C ILE A 42 18.08 10.74 27.42
N GLU A 43 18.69 11.79 28.00
CA GLU A 43 18.21 12.44 29.24
C GLU A 43 16.93 13.25 28.97
N ALA A 44 15.82 12.53 28.77
CA ALA A 44 14.51 13.06 28.49
C ALA A 44 13.71 13.29 29.77
N GLY A 45 12.85 14.30 29.73
CA GLY A 45 11.92 14.63 30.80
C GLY A 45 10.81 15.55 30.30
N LEU A 46 9.85 15.85 31.18
CA LEU A 46 8.70 16.69 30.84
C LEU A 46 9.08 18.12 30.42
N ALA A 47 10.28 18.59 30.76
CA ALA A 47 10.72 19.93 30.42
C ALA A 47 11.30 20.04 28.99
N ASN A 48 11.78 18.94 28.43
CA ASN A 48 12.39 18.87 27.10
C ASN A 48 11.63 17.95 26.13
N THR A 49 10.57 17.29 26.56
CA THR A 49 9.61 16.57 25.71
C THR A 49 8.40 17.46 25.50
N VAL A 50 8.04 17.73 24.24
CA VAL A 50 6.95 18.65 23.90
C VAL A 50 6.02 17.99 22.90
N LYS A 51 4.76 17.76 23.29
CA LYS A 51 3.73 17.26 22.37
C LYS A 51 3.53 18.26 21.22
N SER A 52 3.67 17.77 19.99
CA SER A 52 3.35 18.51 18.78
C SER A 52 1.85 18.74 18.67
N LYS A 53 1.47 19.81 17.97
CA LYS A 53 0.05 20.07 17.63
C LYS A 53 -0.41 19.22 16.45
N TYR A 54 0.53 18.62 15.73
CA TYR A 54 0.28 17.76 14.60
C TYR A 54 0.42 16.32 15.07
N SER A 55 -0.52 15.48 14.63
CA SER A 55 -0.39 14.03 14.68
C SER A 55 -0.06 13.53 13.28
N LEU A 56 0.76 12.49 13.20
CA LEU A 56 1.08 11.82 11.95
C LEU A 56 0.30 10.51 11.88
N TYR A 57 -0.57 10.37 10.88
CA TYR A 57 -1.47 9.22 10.72
C TYR A 57 -2.37 8.87 11.93
N GLY A 58 -2.56 9.82 12.86
CA GLY A 58 -3.32 9.60 14.09
C GLY A 58 -2.45 9.34 15.33
N LEU A 59 -1.15 9.14 15.14
CA LEU A 59 -0.18 8.97 16.23
C LEU A 59 0.19 10.30 16.86
N ASP A 60 0.41 10.26 18.17
CA ASP A 60 0.89 11.43 18.89
C ASP A 60 2.37 11.66 18.57
N THR A 61 2.70 12.90 18.24
CA THR A 61 4.05 13.30 17.87
C THR A 61 4.66 14.15 18.98
N TYR A 62 5.91 13.89 19.33
CA TYR A 62 6.65 14.60 20.38
C TYR A 62 7.99 15.08 19.86
N ASP A 63 8.28 16.36 20.08
CA ASP A 63 9.62 16.93 19.93
C ASP A 63 10.40 16.69 21.22
N VAL A 64 11.50 15.96 21.14
CA VAL A 64 12.43 15.76 22.25
C VAL A 64 13.66 16.61 22.00
N ARG A 65 13.91 17.56 22.91
CA ARG A 65 15.05 18.48 22.82
C ARG A 65 16.25 17.89 23.54
N ASP A 66 17.20 17.36 22.76
CA ASP A 66 18.54 16.99 23.21
C ASP A 66 19.63 17.90 22.60
N GLU A 67 20.79 17.37 22.21
CA GLU A 67 21.80 18.08 21.42
C GLU A 67 21.26 18.51 20.04
N GLU A 68 20.34 17.73 19.46
CA GLU A 68 19.51 18.05 18.29
C GLU A 68 18.02 17.81 18.64
N THR A 69 17.09 18.59 18.08
CA THR A 69 15.66 18.31 18.30
C THR A 69 15.28 17.09 17.46
N THR A 70 14.88 16.00 18.11
CA THR A 70 14.47 14.75 17.46
C THR A 70 12.96 14.58 17.58
N GLU A 71 12.29 14.18 16.50
CA GLU A 71 10.84 13.92 16.49
C GLU A 71 10.54 12.43 16.70
N TRP A 72 9.55 12.16 17.55
CA TRP A 72 9.11 10.81 17.88
C TRP A 72 7.59 10.67 17.72
N LEU A 73 7.16 9.55 17.14
CA LEU A 73 5.77 9.10 17.15
C LEU A 73 5.57 8.06 18.23
N ILE A 74 4.40 8.10 18.87
CA ILE A 74 3.97 7.08 19.82
C ILE A 74 2.48 6.80 19.70
N GLY A 75 2.12 5.53 19.80
CA GLY A 75 0.73 5.07 19.92
C GLY A 75 0.61 3.70 20.56
N THR A 76 -0.62 3.30 20.84
CA THR A 76 -0.96 1.92 21.22
C THR A 76 -0.94 1.00 20.00
N GLU A 77 -1.09 -0.31 20.20
CA GLU A 77 -1.14 -1.29 19.10
C GLU A 77 -2.20 -0.92 18.06
N ASP A 78 -3.44 -0.68 18.49
CA ASP A 78 -4.56 -0.32 17.62
C ASP A 78 -4.31 0.99 16.88
N GLU A 79 -3.78 2.02 17.55
CA GLU A 79 -3.50 3.31 16.92
C GLU A 79 -2.42 3.21 15.85
N VAL A 80 -1.41 2.37 16.10
CA VAL A 80 -0.29 2.14 15.20
C VAL A 80 -0.67 1.24 14.03
N ASP A 81 -1.60 0.31 14.24
CA ASP A 81 -2.23 -0.45 13.15
C ASP A 81 -3.05 0.46 12.24
N ASP A 82 -3.93 1.29 12.80
CA ASP A 82 -4.70 2.29 12.03
C ASP A 82 -3.78 3.25 11.26
N ALA A 83 -2.69 3.67 11.89
CA ALA A 83 -1.70 4.56 11.27
C ALA A 83 -0.95 3.88 10.13
N PHE A 84 -0.58 2.61 10.31
CA PHE A 84 0.09 1.80 9.30
C PHE A 84 -0.80 1.61 8.07
N GLU A 85 -2.05 1.18 8.28
CA GLU A 85 -3.02 0.99 7.20
C GLU A 85 -3.18 2.28 6.40
N LYS A 86 -3.38 3.42 7.09
CA LYS A 86 -3.53 4.71 6.44
C LYS A 86 -2.28 5.13 5.65
N TYR A 87 -1.08 4.95 6.22
CA TYR A 87 0.17 5.24 5.53
C TYR A 87 0.31 4.41 4.25
N MET A 88 0.03 3.11 4.32
CA MET A 88 0.15 2.21 3.20
C MET A 88 -0.89 2.50 2.11
N SER A 89 -2.14 2.78 2.49
CA SER A 89 -3.19 3.20 1.56
C SER A 89 -2.82 4.47 0.81
N GLU A 90 -2.33 5.51 1.51
CA GLU A 90 -1.88 6.76 0.87
C GLU A 90 -0.69 6.49 -0.08
N MET A 91 0.27 5.65 0.32
CA MET A 91 1.40 5.30 -0.54
C MET A 91 0.97 4.54 -1.80
N ILE A 92 0.03 3.59 -1.69
CA ILE A 92 -0.51 2.85 -2.83
C ILE A 92 -1.29 3.81 -3.74
N ASP A 93 -2.11 4.69 -3.19
CA ASP A 93 -2.87 5.66 -3.98
C ASP A 93 -1.96 6.64 -4.74
N GLU A 94 -0.92 7.17 -4.08
CA GLU A 94 -0.01 8.16 -4.67
C GLU A 94 1.01 7.55 -5.65
N HIS A 95 1.61 6.42 -5.29
CA HIS A 95 2.76 5.86 -6.03
C HIS A 95 2.44 4.54 -6.74
N GLY A 96 1.32 3.91 -6.38
CA GLY A 96 0.94 2.62 -6.92
C GLY A 96 1.95 1.56 -6.56
N PHE A 97 2.26 0.71 -7.54
CA PHE A 97 3.13 -0.44 -7.34
C PHE A 97 4.56 -0.20 -7.86
N VAL A 98 4.87 1.04 -8.25
CA VAL A 98 6.21 1.39 -8.73
C VAL A 98 7.21 1.24 -7.59
N GLY A 99 8.28 0.47 -7.84
CA GLY A 99 9.34 0.21 -6.86
C GLY A 99 9.08 -0.96 -5.90
N TRP A 100 7.88 -1.52 -5.91
CA TRP A 100 7.59 -2.72 -5.14
C TRP A 100 8.29 -3.95 -5.73
N ARG A 101 8.58 -4.95 -4.88
CA ARG A 101 9.09 -6.23 -5.39
C ARG A 101 8.01 -6.91 -6.22
N ARG A 102 8.34 -7.17 -7.48
CA ARG A 102 7.44 -7.78 -8.47
C ARG A 102 6.65 -8.98 -7.91
N GLY A 103 7.36 -10.00 -7.43
CA GLY A 103 6.72 -11.22 -6.92
C GLY A 103 5.91 -11.03 -5.63
N PHE A 104 6.10 -9.91 -4.91
CA PHE A 104 5.25 -9.58 -3.78
C PHE A 104 3.90 -9.03 -4.23
N VAL A 105 3.86 -8.11 -5.19
CA VAL A 105 2.59 -7.45 -5.59
C VAL A 105 1.74 -8.37 -6.45
N GLU A 106 2.36 -9.14 -7.35
CA GLU A 106 1.63 -9.94 -8.35
C GLU A 106 0.72 -11.01 -7.72
N GLN A 107 1.05 -11.50 -6.53
CA GLN A 107 0.19 -12.46 -5.82
C GLN A 107 -1.13 -11.84 -5.31
N TYR A 108 -1.21 -10.51 -5.25
CA TYR A 108 -2.38 -9.77 -4.81
C TYR A 108 -3.14 -9.12 -5.97
N ILE A 109 -2.70 -9.34 -7.21
CA ILE A 109 -3.36 -8.82 -8.41
C ILE A 109 -4.31 -9.86 -8.99
N LYS A 110 -5.50 -9.40 -9.35
CA LYS A 110 -6.55 -10.17 -10.03
C LYS A 110 -6.12 -10.41 -11.49
N SER A 111 -5.40 -11.50 -11.72
CA SER A 111 -4.83 -11.85 -13.03
C SER A 111 -5.87 -12.10 -14.13
N ASP A 112 -7.10 -12.47 -13.76
CA ASP A 112 -8.17 -12.82 -14.71
C ASP A 112 -8.44 -11.70 -15.72
N TRP A 113 -8.36 -10.43 -15.30
CA TRP A 113 -8.51 -9.30 -16.21
C TRP A 113 -7.43 -9.27 -17.31
N PHE A 114 -6.19 -9.62 -16.97
CA PHE A 114 -5.08 -9.67 -17.93
C PHE A 114 -5.20 -10.88 -18.87
N VAL A 115 -5.74 -11.99 -18.38
CA VAL A 115 -6.08 -13.15 -19.22
C VAL A 115 -7.13 -12.76 -20.26
N ASP A 116 -8.22 -12.13 -19.81
CA ASP A 116 -9.30 -11.68 -20.69
C ASP A 116 -8.78 -10.65 -21.70
N PHE A 117 -7.99 -9.66 -21.25
CA PHE A 117 -7.37 -8.67 -22.11
C PHE A 117 -6.47 -9.31 -23.19
N LEU A 118 -5.59 -10.25 -22.80
CA LEU A 118 -4.70 -10.94 -23.72
C LEU A 118 -5.50 -11.71 -24.78
N ARG A 119 -6.58 -12.38 -24.36
CA ARG A 119 -7.48 -13.09 -25.26
C ARG A 119 -8.16 -12.13 -26.23
N GLU A 120 -8.82 -11.09 -25.73
CA GLU A 120 -9.53 -10.10 -26.56
C GLU A 120 -8.59 -9.42 -27.56
N SER A 121 -7.38 -9.06 -27.12
CA SER A 121 -6.36 -8.46 -28.00
C SER A 121 -5.90 -9.42 -29.10
N THR A 122 -5.67 -10.69 -28.75
CA THR A 122 -5.25 -11.73 -29.70
C THR A 122 -6.37 -12.04 -30.69
N GLU A 123 -7.60 -12.19 -30.22
CA GLU A 123 -8.78 -12.37 -31.07
C GLU A 123 -8.91 -11.22 -32.07
N SER A 124 -8.87 -9.97 -31.59
CA SER A 124 -8.95 -8.79 -32.46
C SER A 124 -7.85 -8.81 -33.53
N TYR A 125 -6.61 -9.11 -33.14
CA TYR A 125 -5.50 -9.21 -34.08
C TYR A 125 -5.77 -10.27 -35.16
N VAL A 126 -6.14 -11.49 -34.76
CA VAL A 126 -6.37 -12.61 -35.68
C VAL A 126 -7.53 -12.32 -36.65
N TYR A 127 -8.60 -11.67 -36.19
CA TYR A 127 -9.72 -11.28 -37.06
C TYR A 127 -9.39 -10.09 -37.97
N ASP A 128 -8.56 -9.14 -37.52
CA ASP A 128 -8.15 -8.00 -38.35
C ASP A 128 -7.29 -8.47 -39.53
N ILE A 129 -6.34 -9.39 -39.31
CA ILE A 129 -5.45 -9.90 -40.36
C ILE A 129 -6.14 -10.81 -41.39
N GLU A 130 -7.39 -11.24 -41.14
CA GLU A 130 -8.20 -11.99 -42.13
C GLU A 130 -8.45 -11.16 -43.41
N ASN A 131 -8.50 -9.84 -43.27
CA ASN A 131 -8.76 -8.93 -44.40
C ASN A 131 -7.48 -8.26 -44.93
N GLU A 132 -6.31 -8.62 -44.40
CA GLU A 132 -5.01 -8.13 -44.87
C GLU A 132 -4.44 -9.01 -45.98
N SER A 133 -3.70 -8.40 -46.90
CA SER A 133 -3.01 -9.15 -47.96
C SER A 133 -1.84 -9.95 -47.38
N ALA A 134 -1.70 -11.20 -47.80
CA ALA A 134 -0.54 -12.03 -47.48
C ALA A 134 0.75 -11.44 -48.07
N GLY A 135 1.89 -11.79 -47.47
CA GLY A 135 3.22 -11.45 -47.97
C GLY A 135 3.63 -12.26 -49.22
N SER A 136 2.95 -13.37 -49.47
CA SER A 136 3.17 -14.25 -50.62
C SER A 136 1.86 -14.57 -51.37
N ASP A 137 1.98 -14.97 -52.65
CA ASP A 137 0.83 -15.40 -53.47
C ASP A 137 0.32 -16.81 -53.10
N GLU A 138 0.93 -17.48 -52.11
CA GLU A 138 0.57 -18.83 -51.67
C GLU A 138 -0.70 -18.84 -50.82
N TYR A 139 -0.94 -17.78 -50.05
CA TYR A 139 -2.04 -17.67 -49.09
C TYR A 139 -3.06 -16.61 -49.53
N LYS A 140 -4.34 -16.80 -49.19
CA LYS A 140 -5.39 -15.84 -49.60
C LYS A 140 -5.32 -14.53 -48.83
N ASN A 141 -4.91 -14.58 -47.57
CA ASN A 141 -4.80 -13.45 -46.66
C ASN A 141 -3.68 -13.73 -45.62
N ARG A 142 -3.36 -12.71 -44.83
CA ARG A 142 -2.33 -12.82 -43.80
C ARG A 142 -2.69 -13.81 -42.68
N GLN A 143 -3.98 -13.98 -42.37
CA GLN A 143 -4.43 -15.00 -41.41
C GLN A 143 -4.08 -16.43 -41.85
N GLU A 144 -4.29 -16.79 -43.12
CA GLU A 144 -3.89 -18.10 -43.68
C GLU A 144 -2.37 -18.29 -43.67
N GLU A 145 -1.61 -17.22 -43.91
CA GLU A 145 -0.14 -17.25 -43.82
C GLU A 145 0.32 -17.50 -42.38
N GLU A 146 -0.21 -16.78 -41.39
CA GLU A 146 0.15 -17.01 -39.98
C GLU A 146 -0.33 -18.36 -39.45
N MET A 147 -1.55 -18.82 -39.79
CA MET A 147 -1.98 -20.18 -39.43
C MET A 147 -1.00 -21.24 -39.96
N SER A 148 -0.49 -21.07 -41.18
CA SER A 148 0.53 -21.97 -41.72
C SER A 148 1.89 -21.86 -41.02
N ASP A 149 2.32 -20.66 -40.62
CA ASP A 149 3.58 -20.47 -39.89
C ASP A 149 3.55 -21.10 -38.49
N TRP A 150 2.36 -21.13 -37.88
CA TRP A 150 2.11 -21.73 -36.56
C TRP A 150 1.69 -23.21 -36.61
N ASP A 151 1.60 -23.81 -37.79
CA ASP A 151 1.18 -25.21 -38.01
C ASP A 151 -0.21 -25.52 -37.43
N VAL A 152 -1.18 -24.62 -37.67
CA VAL A 152 -2.59 -24.75 -37.25
C VAL A 152 -3.55 -24.58 -38.42
N ASP A 153 -4.75 -25.14 -38.32
CA ASP A 153 -5.72 -25.20 -39.43
C ASP A 153 -6.96 -24.31 -39.22
N ASP A 154 -7.12 -23.70 -38.04
CA ASP A 154 -8.23 -22.77 -37.77
C ASP A 154 -7.84 -21.57 -36.88
N PRO A 155 -8.60 -20.45 -36.95
CA PRO A 155 -8.27 -19.24 -36.21
C PRO A 155 -8.31 -19.37 -34.69
N GLU A 156 -9.17 -20.25 -34.14
CA GLU A 156 -9.25 -20.44 -32.69
C GLU A 156 -8.00 -21.17 -32.18
N GLU A 157 -7.50 -22.17 -32.91
CA GLU A 157 -6.22 -22.82 -32.62
C GLU A 157 -5.05 -21.84 -32.70
N LEU A 158 -5.07 -20.91 -33.67
CA LEU A 158 -4.07 -19.83 -33.76
C LEU A 158 -4.12 -18.91 -32.53
N ILE A 159 -5.33 -18.48 -32.12
CA ILE A 159 -5.51 -17.63 -30.93
C ILE A 159 -4.96 -18.32 -29.68
N GLU A 160 -5.33 -19.57 -29.43
CA GLU A 160 -4.87 -20.33 -28.27
C GLU A 160 -3.34 -20.52 -28.29
N LYS A 161 -2.74 -20.75 -29.47
CA LYS A 161 -1.27 -20.85 -29.63
C LYS A 161 -0.56 -19.55 -29.32
N MET A 162 -1.09 -18.42 -29.78
CA MET A 162 -0.51 -17.11 -29.51
C MET A 162 -0.62 -16.74 -28.02
N ILE A 163 -1.73 -17.08 -27.37
CA ILE A 163 -1.90 -16.91 -25.92
C ILE A 163 -0.92 -17.81 -25.15
N GLU A 164 -0.73 -19.07 -25.57
CA GLU A 164 0.24 -19.99 -24.97
C GLU A 164 1.67 -19.45 -25.10
N ASP A 165 2.05 -18.93 -26.27
CA ASP A 165 3.39 -18.37 -26.54
C ASP A 165 3.64 -17.05 -25.79
N ALA A 166 2.59 -16.24 -25.60
CA ALA A 166 2.64 -15.00 -24.84
C ALA A 166 3.07 -15.19 -23.37
N GLY A 167 2.85 -16.38 -22.80
CA GLY A 167 3.27 -16.74 -21.46
C GLY A 167 2.40 -16.13 -20.37
N ASP A 168 3.03 -15.57 -19.33
CA ASP A 168 2.30 -14.93 -18.23
C ASP A 168 1.59 -13.66 -18.72
N PRO A 169 0.26 -13.51 -18.54
CA PRO A 169 -0.48 -12.37 -19.05
C PRO A 169 -0.06 -11.01 -18.45
N ILE A 170 0.40 -10.98 -17.20
CA ILE A 170 0.89 -9.76 -16.55
C ILE A 170 2.26 -9.40 -17.13
N ASP A 171 3.18 -10.38 -17.28
CA ASP A 171 4.44 -10.19 -18.00
C ASP A 171 4.20 -9.64 -19.41
N HIS A 172 3.30 -10.28 -20.16
CA HIS A 172 2.96 -9.87 -21.51
C HIS A 172 2.45 -8.43 -21.56
N TYR A 173 1.55 -8.06 -20.65
CA TYR A 173 1.03 -6.69 -20.57
C TYR A 173 2.15 -5.69 -20.29
N LYS A 174 3.01 -5.95 -19.29
CA LYS A 174 4.12 -5.08 -18.92
C LYS A 174 5.15 -4.93 -20.05
N MET A 175 5.43 -6.01 -20.80
CA MET A 175 6.36 -5.95 -21.93
C MET A 175 5.84 -5.07 -23.08
N ASN A 176 4.53 -5.06 -23.31
CA ASN A 176 3.92 -4.28 -24.41
C ASN A 176 3.60 -2.83 -24.01
N PHE A 177 3.16 -2.59 -22.77
CA PHE A 177 2.64 -1.29 -22.33
C PHE A 177 3.50 -0.60 -21.26
N GLY A 178 4.41 -1.32 -20.60
CA GLY A 178 5.27 -0.80 -19.53
C GLY A 178 4.66 -0.88 -18.12
N GLU A 179 5.52 -0.72 -17.11
CA GLU A 179 5.15 -0.80 -15.68
C GLU A 179 4.23 0.36 -15.23
N GLU A 180 4.37 1.54 -15.84
CA GLU A 180 3.54 2.70 -15.51
C GLU A 180 2.08 2.47 -15.93
N GLU A 181 1.84 2.06 -17.19
CA GLU A 181 0.48 1.74 -17.65
C GLU A 181 -0.10 0.53 -16.92
N PHE A 182 0.72 -0.46 -16.58
CA PHE A 182 0.31 -1.57 -15.71
C PHE A 182 -0.22 -1.06 -14.37
N SER A 183 0.54 -0.21 -13.68
CA SER A 183 0.12 0.36 -12.38
C SER A 183 -1.17 1.17 -12.52
N GLU A 184 -1.30 1.97 -13.57
CA GLU A 184 -2.50 2.75 -13.85
C GLU A 184 -3.74 1.86 -14.12
N VAL A 185 -3.58 0.78 -14.87
CA VAL A 185 -4.68 -0.16 -15.17
C VAL A 185 -5.10 -0.94 -13.93
N VAL A 186 -4.14 -1.43 -13.14
CA VAL A 186 -4.44 -2.14 -11.89
C VAL A 186 -5.24 -1.24 -10.95
N LYS A 187 -4.89 0.04 -10.84
CA LYS A 187 -5.67 1.03 -10.08
C LYS A 187 -7.03 1.32 -10.69
N ARG A 188 -7.06 1.67 -11.98
CA ARG A 188 -8.27 2.11 -12.69
C ARG A 188 -9.39 1.07 -12.64
N TYR A 189 -9.03 -0.21 -12.70
CA TYR A 189 -9.98 -1.32 -12.69
C TYR A 189 -10.06 -2.05 -11.35
N ASP A 190 -9.43 -1.52 -10.29
CA ASP A 190 -9.45 -2.12 -8.94
C ASP A 190 -9.03 -3.60 -8.96
N LEU A 191 -7.92 -3.90 -9.66
CA LEU A 191 -7.40 -5.24 -9.90
C LEU A 191 -6.48 -5.74 -8.80
N TYR A 192 -6.58 -5.19 -7.59
CA TYR A 192 -5.76 -5.60 -6.46
C TYR A 192 -6.61 -5.77 -5.21
N ASP A 193 -6.05 -6.45 -4.22
CA ASP A 193 -6.60 -6.55 -2.87
C ASP A 193 -5.73 -5.70 -1.93
N GLU A 194 -6.16 -4.46 -1.69
CA GLU A 194 -5.43 -3.49 -0.89
C GLU A 194 -5.19 -3.99 0.54
N ASP A 195 -6.23 -4.50 1.19
CA ASP A 195 -6.17 -5.03 2.55
C ASP A 195 -5.15 -6.19 2.63
N ALA A 196 -5.16 -7.10 1.64
CA ALA A 196 -4.22 -8.20 1.59
C ALA A 196 -2.77 -7.75 1.34
N ILE A 197 -2.56 -6.70 0.55
CA ILE A 197 -1.24 -6.09 0.34
C ILE A 197 -0.73 -5.48 1.64
N ILE A 198 -1.54 -4.67 2.31
CA ILE A 198 -1.19 -4.00 3.56
C ILE A 198 -0.83 -5.05 4.62
N GLN A 199 -1.68 -6.07 4.78
CA GLN A 199 -1.42 -7.17 5.69
C GLN A 199 -0.14 -7.94 5.32
N GLY A 200 0.10 -8.17 4.03
CA GLY A 200 1.31 -8.82 3.53
C GLY A 200 2.59 -8.05 3.89
N VAL A 201 2.59 -6.72 3.79
CA VAL A 201 3.72 -5.88 4.19
C VAL A 201 3.92 -5.93 5.70
N LYS A 202 2.84 -5.83 6.48
CA LYS A 202 2.91 -5.94 7.94
C LYS A 202 3.53 -7.26 8.40
N GLU A 203 3.19 -8.37 7.74
CA GLU A 203 3.73 -9.69 8.06
C GLU A 203 5.19 -9.88 7.64
N SER A 204 5.64 -9.23 6.56
CA SER A 204 7.00 -9.38 6.07
C SER A 204 7.98 -8.43 6.75
N ASP A 205 7.58 -7.17 6.92
CA ASP A 205 8.46 -6.04 7.24
C ASP A 205 8.05 -5.32 8.54
N GLY A 206 6.92 -5.71 9.15
CA GLY A 206 6.36 -5.03 10.32
C GLY A 206 5.78 -3.66 9.97
N ARG A 207 5.65 -2.78 10.98
CA ARG A 207 5.17 -1.39 10.78
C ARG A 207 6.31 -0.37 10.85
N GLY A 208 7.55 -0.85 10.81
CA GLY A 208 8.76 -0.01 10.83
C GLY A 208 8.82 1.00 9.69
N THR A 209 8.09 0.80 8.59
CA THR A 209 7.98 1.78 7.49
C THR A 209 7.33 3.11 7.91
N ILE A 210 6.61 3.15 9.05
CA ILE A 210 6.11 4.41 9.64
C ILE A 210 7.28 5.25 10.16
N SER A 211 8.39 4.62 10.59
CA SER A 211 9.62 5.33 10.97
C SER A 211 10.25 5.94 9.71
N GLN A 212 10.10 7.26 9.58
CA GLN A 212 10.67 8.03 8.47
C GLN A 212 12.18 8.28 8.64
N TYR A 213 12.76 7.91 9.79
CA TYR A 213 14.16 8.17 10.12
C TYR A 213 15.05 6.93 10.01
N ASP A 214 14.82 5.92 10.86
CA ASP A 214 15.68 4.73 10.96
C ASP A 214 14.99 3.42 10.55
N GLY A 215 13.68 3.46 10.28
CA GLY A 215 12.89 2.28 9.95
C GLY A 215 12.65 1.32 11.11
N VAL A 216 12.93 1.72 12.36
CA VAL A 216 12.82 0.85 13.53
C VAL A 216 11.52 1.09 14.29
N GLU A 217 10.82 -0.01 14.59
CA GLU A 217 9.72 -0.05 15.54
C GLU A 217 10.28 -0.41 16.93
N HIS A 218 10.05 0.45 17.91
CA HIS A 218 10.36 0.17 19.31
C HIS A 218 9.09 -0.17 20.08
N GLU A 219 9.17 -1.17 20.95
CA GLU A 219 8.05 -1.59 21.80
C GLU A 219 8.41 -1.33 23.27
N TYR A 220 7.57 -0.59 23.99
CA TYR A 220 7.81 -0.28 25.40
C TYR A 220 6.57 -0.53 26.25
N ASN A 221 6.68 -1.38 27.28
CA ASN A 221 5.59 -1.64 28.21
C ASN A 221 5.63 -0.65 29.37
N PHE A 222 4.60 0.19 29.49
CA PHE A 222 4.46 1.15 30.57
C PHE A 222 3.10 0.99 31.25
N ASN A 223 3.11 0.81 32.57
CA ASN A 223 1.91 0.57 33.38
C ASN A 223 1.00 -0.59 32.91
N GLY A 224 1.57 -1.57 32.20
CA GLY A 224 0.83 -2.74 31.69
C GLY A 224 0.23 -2.56 30.31
N GLU A 225 0.40 -1.40 29.67
CA GLU A 225 0.03 -1.12 28.28
C GLU A 225 1.29 -1.14 27.40
N TRP A 226 1.17 -1.61 26.16
CA TRP A 226 2.26 -1.58 25.19
C TRP A 226 2.16 -0.35 24.30
N TYR A 227 3.27 0.38 24.19
CA TYR A 227 3.42 1.52 23.32
C TYR A 227 4.43 1.21 22.22
N TYR A 228 4.11 1.63 21.01
CA TYR A 228 4.96 1.49 19.84
C TYR A 228 5.49 2.87 19.46
N ILE A 229 6.82 2.97 19.39
CA ILE A 229 7.56 4.22 19.34
C ILE A 229 8.44 4.24 18.09
N TYR A 230 8.38 5.33 17.33
CA TYR A 230 9.09 5.50 16.05
C TYR A 230 9.83 6.82 16.02
N ARG A 231 11.05 6.84 15.47
CA ARG A 231 11.80 8.06 15.22
C ARG A 231 11.48 8.60 13.83
N THR A 232 11.17 9.90 13.69
CA THR A 232 10.76 10.50 12.41
C THR A 232 11.62 11.65 11.92
N GLY A 233 12.55 12.16 12.73
CA GLY A 233 13.46 13.25 12.34
C GLY A 233 14.63 13.41 13.28
#